data_AF-A0A7R9PEV8-F1
#
_entry.id   AF-A0A7R9PEV8-F1
#
_cell.length_a   1.000
_cell.length_b   1.000
_cell.length_c   1.000
_cell.angle_alpha   90.00
_cell.angle_beta   90.00
_cell.angle_gamma   90.00
#
_symmetry.space_group_name_H-M   'P 1'
#
loop_
_entity.id
_entity.type
_entity.pdbx_description
1 polymer ?
#
loop_
_entity_poly.entity_id
_entity_poly.type
_entity_poly.pdbx_seq_one_letter_code
_entity_poly.pdbx_strand_id
1 'polypeptide(L)'
;MVVILSTFEHRLARLEETILPVYNETGNLQRRQETRGPDIEKTLSALDHVIGFYSVSQEVEPVIRAGPGSVANGGAGFDAFLKALDKLQMAQEYFEKNNPQSVELENVATLFNSGGDTLNREFKELLFRHSKPVPPISLLDLVGTDDDTPGEETSTSSLNHFPDAVTAELTRIAEWLIVHGRDEYMNVYARVRANVLLKSLQHLKEQ
;
A
#
# COMPACT_ATOMS: atom_id res chain seq x y z
N MET A 1 -25.01 76.56 26.37
CA MET A 1 -23.90 75.94 25.61
C MET A 1 -22.96 75.13 26.51
N VAL A 2 -22.50 75.68 27.63
CA VAL A 2 -21.61 75.00 28.60
C VAL A 2 -22.19 73.69 29.19
N VAL A 3 -23.48 73.69 29.53
CA VAL A 3 -24.16 72.49 30.09
C VAL A 3 -24.23 71.33 29.10
N ILE A 4 -24.39 71.62 27.80
CA ILE A 4 -24.46 70.58 26.76
C ILE A 4 -23.09 69.96 26.55
N LEU A 5 -22.02 70.78 26.59
CA LEU A 5 -20.65 70.29 26.47
C LEU A 5 -20.28 69.39 27.65
N SER A 6 -20.59 69.80 28.89
CA SER A 6 -20.29 68.99 30.09
C SER A 6 -21.09 67.67 30.09
N THR A 7 -22.32 67.68 29.58
CA THR A 7 -23.14 66.47 29.46
C THR A 7 -22.55 65.53 28.38
N PHE A 8 -22.01 66.07 27.30
CA PHE A 8 -21.34 65.28 26.27
C PHE A 8 -20.06 64.66 26.81
N GLU A 9 -19.25 65.43 27.51
CA GLU A 9 -17.99 64.97 28.13
C GLU A 9 -18.25 63.84 29.13
N HIS A 10 -19.27 63.99 29.97
CA HIS A 10 -19.64 62.96 30.94
C HIS A 10 -20.16 61.67 30.28
N ARG A 11 -20.92 61.80 29.18
CA ARG A 11 -21.36 60.66 28.39
C ARG A 11 -20.21 60.00 27.64
N LEU A 12 -19.23 60.76 27.17
CA LEU A 12 -18.04 60.25 26.48
C LEU A 12 -17.14 59.48 27.45
N ALA A 13 -16.88 60.04 28.64
CA ALA A 13 -16.09 59.38 29.69
C ALA A 13 -16.74 58.06 30.14
N ARG A 14 -18.07 58.06 30.34
CA ARG A 14 -18.81 56.84 30.70
C ARG A 14 -18.83 55.81 29.57
N LEU A 15 -18.85 56.25 28.32
CA LEU A 15 -18.73 55.36 27.15
C LEU A 15 -17.33 54.74 27.07
N GLU A 16 -16.29 55.54 27.28
CA GLU A 16 -14.90 55.06 27.30
C GLU A 16 -14.69 54.03 28.42
N GLU A 17 -15.16 54.33 29.62
CA GLU A 17 -15.07 53.44 30.78
C GLU A 17 -15.82 52.11 30.56
N THR A 18 -16.88 52.10 29.74
CA THR A 18 -17.64 50.89 29.42
C THR A 18 -17.14 50.14 28.18
N ILE A 19 -16.63 50.84 27.16
CA ILE A 19 -16.17 50.22 25.90
C ILE A 19 -14.75 49.69 26.01
N LEU A 20 -13.85 50.40 26.71
CA LEU A 20 -12.45 50.00 26.85
C LEU A 20 -12.27 48.58 27.44
N PRO A 21 -12.96 48.18 28.53
CA PRO A 21 -12.87 46.81 29.04
C PRO A 21 -13.43 45.78 28.06
N VAL A 22 -14.54 46.08 27.37
CA VAL A 22 -15.11 45.19 26.35
C VAL A 22 -14.14 44.99 25.18
N TYR A 23 -13.50 46.06 24.71
CA TYR A 23 -12.49 45.99 23.66
C TYR A 23 -11.29 45.13 24.08
N ASN A 24 -10.79 45.33 25.31
CA ASN A 24 -9.69 44.52 25.85
C ASN A 24 -10.07 43.05 26.04
N GLU A 25 -11.27 42.75 26.55
CA GLU A 25 -11.76 41.37 26.67
C GLU A 25 -11.93 40.70 25.30
N THR A 26 -12.49 41.43 24.33
CA THR A 26 -12.65 40.94 22.96
C THR A 26 -11.28 40.64 22.33
N GLY A 27 -10.30 41.54 22.47
CA GLY A 27 -8.94 41.30 22.00
C GLY A 27 -8.25 40.11 22.68
N ASN A 28 -8.47 39.92 24.00
CA ASN A 28 -7.95 38.76 24.73
C ASN A 28 -8.63 37.45 24.32
N LEU A 29 -9.92 37.47 24.03
CA LEU A 29 -10.63 36.31 23.46
C LEU A 29 -10.09 35.97 22.07
N GLN A 30 -9.91 36.97 21.22
CA GLN A 30 -9.42 36.81 19.85
C GLN A 30 -8.00 36.22 19.84
N ARG A 31 -7.08 36.77 20.65
CA ARG A 31 -5.74 36.18 20.84
C ARG A 31 -5.79 34.76 21.36
N ARG A 32 -6.62 34.47 22.37
CA ARG A 32 -6.79 33.10 22.89
C ARG A 32 -7.32 32.16 21.82
N GLN A 33 -8.22 32.61 20.96
CA GLN A 33 -8.76 31.83 19.86
C GLN A 33 -7.68 31.57 18.80
N GLU A 34 -6.86 32.57 18.47
CA GLU A 34 -5.73 32.45 17.54
C GLU A 34 -4.61 31.55 18.06
N THR A 35 -4.31 31.58 19.38
CA THR A 35 -3.27 30.72 19.96
C THR A 35 -3.75 29.32 20.29
N ARG A 36 -4.97 29.17 20.84
CA ARG A 36 -5.49 27.87 21.29
C ARG A 36 -6.21 27.09 20.19
N GLY A 37 -6.80 27.78 19.20
CA GLY A 37 -7.46 27.16 18.05
C GLY A 37 -6.58 26.12 17.34
N PRO A 38 -5.32 26.46 16.99
CA PRO A 38 -4.38 25.52 16.37
C PRO A 38 -4.06 24.31 17.25
N ASP A 39 -4.00 24.47 18.58
CA ASP A 39 -3.72 23.37 19.50
C ASP A 39 -4.91 22.42 19.64
N ILE A 40 -6.13 22.96 19.62
CA ILE A 40 -7.37 22.16 19.61
C ILE A 40 -7.47 21.40 18.28
N GLU A 41 -7.21 22.04 17.15
CA GLU A 41 -7.21 21.39 15.83
C GLU A 41 -6.17 20.27 15.74
N LYS A 42 -4.95 20.50 16.26
CA LYS A 42 -3.93 19.43 16.35
C LYS A 42 -4.39 18.28 17.22
N THR A 43 -5.01 18.57 18.36
CA THR A 43 -5.51 17.54 19.28
C THR A 43 -6.63 16.74 18.62
N LEU A 44 -7.58 17.40 17.95
CA LEU A 44 -8.63 16.75 17.17
C LEU A 44 -8.06 15.88 16.06
N SER A 45 -7.12 16.41 15.27
CA SER A 45 -6.47 15.66 14.19
C SER A 45 -5.70 14.44 14.71
N ALA A 46 -5.02 14.56 15.86
CA ALA A 46 -4.37 13.43 16.50
C ALA A 46 -5.38 12.37 16.95
N LEU A 47 -6.52 12.79 17.49
CA LEU A 47 -7.59 11.90 17.93
C LEU A 47 -8.25 11.18 16.74
N ASP A 48 -8.54 11.90 15.66
CA ASP A 48 -9.05 11.32 14.40
C ASP A 48 -8.05 10.31 13.81
N HIS A 49 -6.76 10.61 13.86
CA HIS A 49 -5.72 9.71 13.40
C HIS A 49 -5.69 8.41 14.22
N VAL A 50 -5.81 8.50 15.55
CA VAL A 50 -5.88 7.33 16.44
C VAL A 50 -7.15 6.51 16.18
N ILE A 51 -8.32 7.17 16.10
CA ILE A 51 -9.59 6.49 15.82
C ILE A 51 -9.51 5.73 14.49
N GLY A 52 -8.86 6.31 13.48
CA GLY A 52 -8.65 5.66 12.19
C GLY A 52 -8.02 4.28 12.32
N PHE A 53 -7.00 4.08 13.17
CA PHE A 53 -6.35 2.78 13.32
C PHE A 53 -7.28 1.69 13.88
N TYR A 54 -8.26 2.06 14.70
CA TYR A 54 -9.24 1.10 15.24
C TYR A 54 -10.28 0.67 14.20
N SER A 55 -10.53 1.46 13.16
CA SER A 55 -11.45 1.09 12.06
C SER A 55 -10.76 0.38 10.89
N VAL A 56 -9.42 0.47 10.76
CA VAL A 56 -8.65 -0.09 9.64
C VAL A 56 -9.03 -1.54 9.34
N SER A 57 -9.03 -2.42 10.35
CA SER A 57 -9.32 -3.85 10.16
C SER A 57 -10.67 -4.09 9.50
N GLN A 58 -11.71 -3.37 9.94
CA GLN A 58 -13.06 -3.52 9.40
C GLN A 58 -13.18 -2.94 7.98
N GLU A 59 -12.49 -1.83 7.70
CA GLU A 59 -12.50 -1.18 6.38
C GLU A 59 -11.80 -2.03 5.32
N VAL A 60 -10.67 -2.64 5.67
CA VAL A 60 -9.81 -3.36 4.71
C VAL A 60 -10.14 -4.85 4.59
N GLU A 61 -10.77 -5.45 5.60
CA GLU A 61 -11.18 -6.86 5.58
C GLU A 61 -11.89 -7.31 4.29
N PRO A 62 -12.89 -6.59 3.73
CA PRO A 62 -13.55 -7.03 2.50
C PRO A 62 -12.59 -7.07 1.30
N VAL A 63 -11.63 -6.13 1.24
CA VAL A 63 -10.61 -6.09 0.18
C VAL A 63 -9.64 -7.24 0.33
N ILE A 64 -9.15 -7.50 1.55
CA ILE A 64 -8.22 -8.59 1.82
C ILE A 64 -8.88 -9.95 1.55
N ARG A 65 -10.16 -10.13 1.92
CA ARG A 65 -10.91 -11.36 1.65
C ARG A 65 -11.20 -11.58 0.16
N ALA A 66 -11.42 -10.51 -0.60
CA ALA A 66 -11.61 -10.61 -2.05
C ALA A 66 -10.33 -11.05 -2.79
N GLY A 67 -9.17 -10.79 -2.19
CA GLY A 67 -7.87 -11.12 -2.74
C GLY A 67 -7.32 -10.05 -3.70
N PRO A 68 -6.07 -10.24 -4.18
CA PRO A 68 -5.36 -9.28 -5.01
C PRO A 68 -6.07 -8.94 -6.35
N GLY A 69 -6.95 -9.83 -6.82
CA GLY A 69 -7.51 -9.74 -8.17
C GLY A 69 -6.41 -9.88 -9.24
N SER A 70 -6.80 -10.12 -10.50
CA SER A 70 -5.80 -10.17 -11.57
C SER A 70 -5.32 -8.77 -11.95
N VAL A 71 -4.00 -8.59 -12.04
CA VAL A 71 -3.36 -7.36 -12.55
C VAL A 71 -3.77 -7.09 -14.01
N ALA A 72 -4.22 -8.10 -14.75
CA ALA A 72 -4.71 -7.98 -16.12
C ALA A 72 -5.92 -7.05 -16.29
N ASN A 73 -6.71 -6.81 -15.22
CA ASN A 73 -7.83 -5.86 -15.24
C ASN A 73 -7.40 -4.42 -14.87
N GLY A 74 -6.27 -3.98 -15.41
CA GLY A 74 -5.79 -2.60 -15.25
C GLY A 74 -5.15 -2.27 -13.90
N GLY A 75 -4.67 -3.27 -13.14
CA GLY A 75 -3.94 -3.10 -11.89
C GLY A 75 -4.72 -2.55 -10.69
N ALA A 76 -5.90 -1.95 -10.90
CA ALA A 76 -6.64 -1.22 -9.87
C ALA A 76 -7.04 -2.08 -8.65
N GLY A 77 -7.42 -3.35 -8.88
CA GLY A 77 -7.74 -4.29 -7.79
C GLY A 77 -6.51 -4.65 -6.96
N PHE A 78 -5.40 -4.93 -7.64
CA PHE A 78 -4.13 -5.26 -7.00
C PHE A 78 -3.57 -4.08 -6.22
N ASP A 79 -3.62 -2.87 -6.78
CA ASP A 79 -3.17 -1.65 -6.12
C ASP A 79 -4.03 -1.34 -4.89
N ALA A 80 -5.34 -1.57 -4.96
CA ALA A 80 -6.24 -1.42 -3.81
C ALA A 80 -5.91 -2.43 -2.70
N PHE A 81 -5.58 -3.67 -3.09
CA PHE A 81 -5.18 -4.73 -2.16
C PHE A 81 -3.83 -4.42 -1.48
N LEU A 82 -2.82 -3.96 -2.23
CA LEU A 82 -1.54 -3.54 -1.63
C LEU A 82 -1.71 -2.35 -0.70
N LYS A 83 -2.50 -1.34 -1.08
CA LYS A 83 -2.82 -0.21 -0.20
C LYS A 83 -3.55 -0.64 1.08
N ALA A 84 -4.39 -1.66 1.01
CA ALA A 84 -5.04 -2.24 2.18
C ALA A 84 -4.02 -2.91 3.12
N LEU A 85 -3.02 -3.63 2.55
CA LEU A 85 -1.92 -4.20 3.32
C LEU A 85 -1.02 -3.13 3.94
N ASP A 86 -0.70 -2.05 3.23
CA ASP A 86 0.09 -0.94 3.77
C ASP A 86 -0.64 -0.27 4.96
N LYS A 87 -1.96 -0.08 4.85
CA LYS A 87 -2.78 0.43 5.97
C LYS A 87 -2.73 -0.49 7.18
N LEU A 88 -2.79 -1.81 6.97
CA LEU A 88 -2.67 -2.79 8.04
C LEU A 88 -1.28 -2.75 8.68
N GLN A 89 -0.22 -2.63 7.89
CA GLN A 89 1.14 -2.49 8.41
C GLN A 89 1.28 -1.23 9.27
N MET A 90 0.78 -0.08 8.81
CA MET A 90 0.79 1.16 9.60
C MET A 90 0.02 1.02 10.91
N ALA A 91 -1.14 0.35 10.89
CA ALA A 91 -1.92 0.07 12.09
C ALA A 91 -1.18 -0.88 13.04
N GLN A 92 -0.51 -1.89 12.51
CA GLN A 92 0.30 -2.83 13.28
C GLN A 92 1.43 -2.10 14.00
N GLU A 93 2.22 -1.29 13.28
CA GLU A 93 3.31 -0.51 13.88
C GLU A 93 2.81 0.47 14.94
N TYR A 94 1.63 1.05 14.73
CA TYR A 94 0.99 1.91 15.72
C TYR A 94 0.62 1.14 16.99
N PHE A 95 -0.06 0.00 16.86
CA PHE A 95 -0.48 -0.78 18.02
C PHE A 95 0.71 -1.43 18.75
N GLU A 96 1.74 -1.89 18.03
CA GLU A 96 2.97 -2.42 18.65
C GLU A 96 3.67 -1.38 19.54
N LYS A 97 3.70 -0.11 19.11
CA LYS A 97 4.34 0.97 19.87
C LYS A 97 3.49 1.46 21.05
N ASN A 98 2.17 1.51 20.89
CA ASN A 98 1.29 2.16 21.86
C ASN A 98 0.54 1.18 22.77
N ASN A 99 0.07 0.04 22.24
CA ASN A 99 -0.75 -0.95 22.95
C ASN A 99 -0.43 -2.39 22.48
N PRO A 100 0.73 -2.97 22.85
CA PRO A 100 1.21 -4.24 22.30
C PRO A 100 0.43 -5.49 22.73
N GLN A 101 -0.52 -5.36 23.66
CA GLN A 101 -1.37 -6.46 24.13
C GLN A 101 -2.84 -6.27 23.73
N SER A 102 -3.11 -5.41 22.75
CA SER A 102 -4.47 -5.14 22.31
C SER A 102 -5.00 -6.26 21.40
N VAL A 103 -6.32 -6.47 21.45
CA VAL A 103 -7.01 -7.41 20.54
C VAL A 103 -7.01 -6.87 19.11
N GLU A 104 -6.95 -5.54 18.96
CA GLU A 104 -6.84 -4.87 17.67
C GLU A 104 -5.53 -5.19 16.96
N LEU A 105 -4.41 -5.26 17.70
CA LEU A 105 -3.13 -5.69 17.15
C LEU A 105 -3.22 -7.11 16.61
N GLU A 106 -3.82 -8.02 17.37
CA GLU A 106 -3.99 -9.42 16.94
C GLU A 106 -4.87 -9.52 15.68
N ASN A 107 -5.97 -8.76 15.62
CA ASN A 107 -6.85 -8.70 14.45
C ASN A 107 -6.13 -8.17 13.21
N VAL A 108 -5.41 -7.04 13.34
CA VAL A 108 -4.63 -6.44 12.26
C VAL A 108 -3.55 -7.41 11.78
N ALA A 109 -2.78 -8.00 12.69
CA ALA A 109 -1.70 -8.93 12.36
C ALA A 109 -2.23 -10.19 11.67
N THR A 110 -3.34 -10.74 12.14
CA THR A 110 -3.99 -11.92 11.53
C THR A 110 -4.46 -11.61 10.11
N LEU A 111 -5.10 -10.46 9.90
CA LEU A 111 -5.58 -10.05 8.58
C LEU A 111 -4.41 -9.74 7.62
N PHE A 112 -3.36 -9.09 8.12
CA PHE A 112 -2.13 -8.84 7.36
C PHE A 112 -1.47 -10.15 6.91
N ASN A 113 -1.33 -11.10 7.82
CA ASN A 113 -0.76 -12.41 7.52
C ASN A 113 -1.61 -13.18 6.49
N SER A 114 -2.93 -13.17 6.64
CA SER A 114 -3.87 -13.76 5.68
C SER A 114 -3.75 -13.16 4.28
N GLY A 115 -3.56 -11.84 4.18
CA GLY A 115 -3.31 -11.16 2.91
C GLY A 115 -1.98 -11.55 2.29
N GLY A 116 -0.91 -11.66 3.09
CA GLY A 116 0.39 -12.17 2.64
C GLY A 116 0.32 -13.63 2.13
N ASP A 117 -0.42 -14.50 2.82
CA ASP A 117 -0.64 -15.89 2.40
C ASP A 117 -1.44 -15.96 1.09
N THR A 118 -2.37 -15.02 0.89
CA THR A 118 -3.12 -14.90 -0.36
C THR A 118 -2.22 -14.49 -1.52
N LEU A 119 -1.26 -13.58 -1.32
CA LEU A 119 -0.26 -13.23 -2.34
C LEU A 119 0.65 -14.41 -2.70
N ASN A 120 1.11 -15.16 -1.70
CA ASN A 120 1.89 -16.39 -1.93
C ASN A 120 1.10 -17.41 -2.77
N ARG A 121 -0.19 -17.59 -2.46
CA ARG A 121 -1.08 -18.46 -3.23
C ARG A 121 -1.25 -17.96 -4.67
N GLU A 122 -1.51 -16.68 -4.87
CA GLU A 122 -1.69 -16.10 -6.20
C GLU A 122 -0.43 -16.25 -7.05
N PHE A 123 0.76 -15.96 -6.48
CA PHE A 123 2.04 -16.17 -7.16
C PHE A 123 2.20 -17.61 -7.63
N LYS A 124 1.91 -18.56 -6.74
CA LYS A 124 1.98 -19.99 -7.05
C LYS A 124 1.02 -20.36 -8.17
N GLU A 125 -0.24 -19.97 -8.07
CA GLU A 125 -1.27 -20.29 -9.06
C GLU A 125 -0.94 -19.70 -10.44
N LEU A 126 -0.54 -18.43 -10.48
CA LEU A 126 -0.14 -17.73 -11.70
C LEU A 126 1.07 -18.41 -12.35
N LEU A 127 2.08 -18.76 -11.55
CA LEU A 127 3.27 -19.45 -12.03
C LEU A 127 2.92 -20.83 -12.61
N PHE A 128 2.12 -21.64 -11.91
CA PHE A 128 1.71 -22.96 -12.39
C PHE A 128 0.89 -22.87 -13.67
N ARG A 129 -0.04 -21.91 -13.75
CA ARG A 129 -0.94 -21.72 -14.90
C ARG A 129 -0.18 -21.43 -16.19
N HIS A 130 0.91 -20.68 -16.10
CA HIS A 130 1.69 -20.25 -17.27
C HIS A 130 2.97 -21.03 -17.52
N SER A 131 3.43 -21.85 -16.56
CA SER A 131 4.63 -22.69 -16.74
C SER A 131 4.33 -23.94 -17.55
N LYS A 132 4.51 -23.87 -18.87
CA LYS A 132 4.32 -24.99 -19.81
C LYS A 132 5.66 -25.54 -20.31
N PRO A 133 5.80 -26.87 -20.47
CA PRO A 133 6.97 -27.45 -21.13
C PRO A 133 7.17 -26.88 -22.53
N VAL A 134 8.43 -26.69 -22.89
CA VAL A 134 8.84 -26.16 -24.18
C VAL A 134 8.74 -27.29 -25.22
N PRO A 135 8.15 -27.06 -26.40
CA PRO A 135 8.12 -28.06 -27.47
C PRO A 135 9.53 -28.42 -27.94
N PRO A 136 9.83 -29.69 -28.24
CA PRO A 136 11.15 -30.11 -28.72
C PRO A 136 11.64 -29.35 -29.95
N ILE A 137 10.76 -29.07 -30.92
CA ILE A 137 11.12 -28.34 -32.14
C ILE A 137 11.66 -26.94 -31.82
N SER A 138 11.05 -26.24 -30.86
CA SER A 138 11.51 -24.92 -30.41
C SER A 138 12.87 -25.00 -29.73
N LEU A 139 13.17 -26.09 -29.01
CA LEU A 139 14.50 -26.31 -28.44
C LEU A 139 15.55 -26.61 -29.52
N LEU A 140 15.19 -27.39 -30.54
CA LEU A 140 16.07 -27.69 -31.67
C LEU A 140 16.35 -26.44 -32.50
N ASP A 141 15.35 -25.59 -32.75
CA ASP A 141 15.53 -24.30 -33.43
C ASP A 141 16.52 -23.40 -32.68
N LEU A 142 16.41 -23.35 -31.34
CA LEU A 142 17.32 -22.57 -30.48
C LEU A 142 18.76 -23.09 -30.51
N VAL A 143 18.95 -24.41 -30.62
CA VAL A 143 20.29 -25.02 -30.73
C VAL A 143 20.86 -24.86 -32.14
N GLY A 144 20.02 -24.99 -33.17
CA GLY A 144 20.42 -24.89 -34.58
C GLY A 144 20.81 -23.48 -35.01
N THR A 145 20.34 -22.44 -34.31
CA THR A 145 20.72 -21.03 -34.60
C THR A 145 22.15 -20.67 -34.20
N ASP A 146 22.84 -21.49 -33.40
CA ASP A 146 24.20 -21.19 -32.91
C ASP A 146 25.33 -21.64 -33.87
N ASP A 147 25.01 -22.43 -34.91
CA ASP A 147 26.05 -23.13 -35.71
C ASP A 147 26.42 -22.43 -37.05
N ASP A 148 25.72 -21.37 -37.49
CA ASP A 148 25.83 -20.91 -38.89
C ASP A 148 26.30 -19.46 -39.17
N THR A 149 26.55 -18.57 -38.20
CA THR A 149 27.08 -17.21 -38.52
C THR A 149 27.99 -16.57 -37.47
N PRO A 150 29.34 -16.58 -37.66
CA PRO A 150 30.24 -15.76 -36.87
C PRO A 150 30.25 -14.33 -37.42
N GLY A 151 29.30 -13.48 -37.00
CA GLY A 151 29.41 -12.04 -37.33
C GLY A 151 28.16 -11.17 -37.31
N GLU A 152 26.97 -11.71 -37.11
CA GLU A 152 25.80 -10.88 -36.78
C GLU A 152 25.56 -10.99 -35.29
N GLU A 153 25.20 -9.88 -34.63
CA GLU A 153 24.74 -9.89 -33.25
C GLU A 153 23.48 -10.75 -33.21
N THR A 154 23.66 -12.06 -33.02
CA THR A 154 22.60 -13.06 -32.99
C THR A 154 21.66 -12.58 -31.91
N SER A 155 20.53 -12.02 -32.33
CA SER A 155 19.38 -11.84 -31.46
C SER A 155 19.01 -13.25 -31.07
N THR A 156 19.61 -13.77 -29.99
CA THR A 156 19.28 -15.06 -29.41
C THR A 156 17.78 -15.03 -29.28
N SER A 157 17.07 -15.84 -30.06
CA SER A 157 15.60 -15.86 -30.04
C SER A 157 15.21 -16.22 -28.62
N SER A 158 14.94 -15.20 -27.79
CA SER A 158 14.83 -15.40 -26.36
C SER A 158 13.55 -16.19 -26.11
N LEU A 159 13.67 -17.31 -25.43
CA LEU A 159 12.52 -18.15 -25.13
C LEU A 159 11.60 -17.43 -24.15
N ASN A 160 10.55 -16.82 -24.68
CA ASN A 160 9.53 -16.13 -23.89
C ASN A 160 8.64 -17.15 -23.17
N HIS A 161 9.07 -17.54 -21.97
CA HIS A 161 8.36 -18.53 -21.16
C HIS A 161 7.01 -18.05 -20.62
N PHE A 162 6.85 -16.73 -20.47
CA PHE A 162 5.65 -16.10 -19.94
C PHE A 162 5.26 -14.91 -20.82
N PRO A 163 3.96 -14.61 -20.97
CA PRO A 163 3.52 -13.32 -21.49
C PRO A 163 4.01 -12.18 -20.60
N ASP A 164 4.35 -11.02 -21.18
CA ASP A 164 4.88 -9.87 -20.44
C ASP A 164 4.00 -9.43 -19.27
N ALA A 165 2.68 -9.48 -19.44
CA ALA A 165 1.72 -9.16 -18.38
C ALA A 165 1.86 -10.10 -17.17
N VAL A 166 2.09 -11.40 -17.40
CA VAL A 166 2.26 -12.40 -16.34
C VAL A 166 3.61 -12.21 -15.66
N THR A 167 4.67 -11.91 -16.42
CA THR A 167 5.98 -11.58 -15.85
C THR A 167 5.88 -10.36 -14.95
N ALA A 168 5.22 -9.29 -15.40
CA ALA A 168 5.02 -8.09 -14.61
C ALA A 168 4.24 -8.38 -13.31
N GLU A 169 3.17 -9.18 -13.39
CA GLU A 169 2.37 -9.55 -12.21
C GLU A 169 3.16 -10.43 -11.22
N LEU A 170 3.89 -11.44 -11.69
CA LEU A 170 4.78 -12.26 -10.85
C LEU A 170 5.86 -11.41 -10.16
N THR A 171 6.46 -10.46 -10.90
CA THR A 171 7.48 -9.55 -10.35
C THR A 171 6.89 -8.66 -9.27
N ARG A 172 5.72 -8.03 -9.50
CA ARG A 172 5.08 -7.16 -8.50
C ARG A 172 4.71 -7.92 -7.22
N ILE A 173 4.21 -9.14 -7.34
CA ILE A 173 3.91 -9.97 -6.16
C ILE A 173 5.22 -10.34 -5.43
N ALA A 174 6.26 -10.74 -6.16
CA ALA A 174 7.56 -11.08 -5.58
C ALA A 174 8.23 -9.89 -4.87
N GLU A 175 8.15 -8.69 -5.43
CA GLU A 175 8.65 -7.45 -4.83
C GLU A 175 7.98 -7.17 -3.48
N TRP A 176 6.67 -7.37 -3.39
CA TRP A 176 5.99 -7.21 -2.10
C TRP A 176 6.42 -8.30 -1.10
N LEU A 177 6.46 -9.56 -1.53
CA LEU A 177 6.80 -10.69 -0.65
C LEU A 177 8.23 -10.60 -0.08
N ILE A 178 9.21 -10.21 -0.90
CA ILE A 178 10.61 -10.09 -0.46
C ILE A 178 10.80 -8.95 0.54
N VAL A 179 10.12 -7.81 0.36
CA VAL A 179 10.16 -6.67 1.29
C VAL A 179 9.64 -7.08 2.66
N HIS A 180 8.68 -8.00 2.71
CA HIS A 180 8.07 -8.49 3.96
C HIS A 180 8.71 -9.78 4.48
N GLY A 181 9.88 -10.19 3.96
CA GLY A 181 10.62 -11.35 4.44
C GLY A 181 9.93 -12.70 4.18
N ARG A 182 8.98 -12.75 3.24
CA ARG A 182 8.25 -13.96 2.86
C ARG A 182 8.90 -14.60 1.65
N ASP A 183 9.94 -15.40 1.84
CA ASP A 183 10.78 -15.97 0.77
C ASP A 183 10.30 -17.32 0.20
N GLU A 184 9.24 -17.90 0.77
CA GLU A 184 8.69 -19.20 0.39
C GLU A 184 8.37 -19.33 -1.11
N TYR A 185 7.94 -18.23 -1.75
CA TYR A 185 7.64 -18.18 -3.17
C TYR A 185 8.86 -18.52 -4.05
N MET A 186 10.09 -18.27 -3.58
CA MET A 186 11.31 -18.59 -4.33
C MET A 186 11.50 -20.11 -4.47
N ASN A 187 11.22 -20.86 -3.39
CA ASN A 187 11.26 -22.32 -3.41
C ASN A 187 10.18 -22.90 -4.33
N VAL A 188 8.99 -22.31 -4.30
CA VAL A 188 7.89 -22.65 -5.23
C VAL A 188 8.34 -22.38 -6.67
N TYR A 189 8.92 -21.22 -6.94
CA TYR A 189 9.43 -20.85 -8.26
C TYR A 189 10.45 -21.86 -8.77
N ALA A 190 11.51 -22.09 -8.00
CA ALA A 190 12.59 -23.00 -8.37
C ALA A 190 12.05 -24.40 -8.68
N ARG A 191 11.17 -24.94 -7.81
CA ARG A 191 10.58 -26.26 -8.00
C ARG A 191 9.71 -26.35 -9.25
N VAL A 192 8.84 -25.38 -9.49
CA VAL A 192 7.96 -25.39 -10.67
C VAL A 192 8.78 -25.30 -11.95
N ARG A 193 9.72 -24.35 -12.02
CA ARG A 193 10.56 -24.15 -13.20
C ARG A 193 11.47 -25.33 -13.48
N ALA A 194 12.06 -25.93 -12.44
CA ALA A 194 12.88 -27.15 -12.59
C ALA A 194 12.07 -28.32 -13.15
N ASN A 195 10.83 -28.53 -12.67
CA ASN A 195 9.96 -29.58 -13.20
C ASN A 195 9.57 -29.33 -14.67
N VAL A 196 9.30 -28.09 -15.04
CA VAL A 196 8.98 -27.73 -16.43
C VAL A 196 10.19 -27.91 -17.35
N LEU A 197 11.38 -27.52 -16.90
CA LEU A 197 12.62 -27.77 -17.63
C LEU A 197 12.84 -29.27 -17.84
N LEU A 198 12.74 -30.08 -16.78
CA LEU A 198 12.91 -31.53 -16.86
C LEU A 198 11.95 -32.16 -17.87
N LYS A 199 10.66 -31.79 -17.82
CA LYS A 199 9.66 -32.27 -18.79
C LYS A 199 9.99 -31.87 -20.23
N SER A 200 10.47 -30.65 -20.43
CA SER A 200 10.87 -30.17 -21.76
C SER A 200 12.01 -31.00 -22.34
N LEU A 201 13.01 -31.33 -21.53
CA LEU A 201 14.14 -32.19 -21.92
C LEU A 201 13.71 -33.66 -22.13
N GLN A 202 12.78 -34.17 -21.32
CA GLN A 202 12.23 -35.51 -21.51
C GLN A 202 11.49 -35.62 -22.85
N HIS A 203 10.63 -34.64 -23.18
CA HIS A 203 9.96 -34.61 -24.48
C HIS A 203 10.94 -34.56 -25.65
N LEU A 204 12.06 -33.86 -25.51
CA LEU A 204 13.10 -33.81 -26.54
C LEU A 204 13.81 -35.17 -26.71
N LYS A 205 14.08 -35.86 -25.60
CA LYS A 205 14.71 -37.19 -25.62
C LYS A 205 13.82 -38.26 -26.28
N GLU A 206 12.51 -38.12 -26.16
CA GLU A 206 11.53 -39.09 -26.67
C GLU A 206 11.21 -38.91 -28.17
N GLN A 207 11.74 -37.87 -28.82
CA GLN A 207 11.68 -37.69 -30.28
C GLN A 207 12.82 -38.43 -30.99
#